data_AF-A0A9E2UEA1-F1
#
_entry.id   AF-A0A9E2UEA1-F1
#
_cell.length_a   1.000
_cell.length_b   1.000
_cell.length_c   1.000
_cell.angle_alpha   90.00
_cell.angle_beta   90.00
_cell.angle_gamma   90.00
#
_symmetry.space_group_name_H-M   'P 1'
#
loop_
_entity.id
_entity.type
_entity.pdbx_description
1 polymer ?
#
loop_
_entity_poly.entity_id
_entity_poly.type
_entity_poly.pdbx_seq_one_letter_code
_entity_poly.pdbx_strand_id
1 'polypeptide(L)'
;MGRVNSPVRLQKFPARQRNVLWLAALGIALAGPGFAETIGEPVALLQGLDKITARVSKFEAPVGTPVRFGNLSIRVRDCEKNSPEDPPESAAFLEIDELHPGEASLRVFSGWMFASSPALSALEHPIYDVNVLDCRTASGSPPASSGKVEEKTAR
;
A
#
# COMPACT_ATOMS: atom_id res chain seq x y z
N MET A 1 67.71 -18.34 27.39
CA MET A 1 67.31 -17.62 28.62
C MET A 1 65.87 -17.17 28.44
N GLY A 2 64.88 -17.29 29.31
CA GLY A 2 64.80 -17.81 30.67
C GLY A 2 63.36 -18.25 30.99
N ARG A 3 63.25 -18.95 32.13
CA ARG A 3 62.05 -19.42 32.87
C ARG A 3 61.10 -18.22 33.17
N VAL A 4 59.83 -18.33 33.58
CA VAL A 4 59.22 -19.22 34.60
C VAL A 4 57.67 -19.11 34.59
N ASN A 5 57.00 -20.21 34.98
CA ASN A 5 55.83 -20.35 35.89
C ASN A 5 54.46 -19.68 35.57
N SER A 6 53.37 -20.44 35.34
CA SER A 6 52.50 -21.23 36.29
C SER A 6 51.37 -20.38 36.92
N PRO A 7 50.28 -20.96 37.47
CA PRO A 7 49.65 -22.28 37.33
C PRO A 7 48.17 -22.11 36.85
N VAL A 8 47.34 -23.15 36.69
CA VAL A 8 46.21 -23.49 37.58
C VAL A 8 45.57 -24.75 36.96
N ARG A 9 45.82 -25.91 37.57
CA ARG A 9 44.89 -26.66 38.44
C ARG A 9 43.79 -27.42 37.68
N LEU A 10 44.09 -28.71 37.46
CA LEU A 10 43.23 -29.87 37.73
C LEU A 10 41.76 -29.56 38.01
N GLN A 11 40.85 -29.99 37.13
CA GLN A 11 39.68 -30.77 37.56
C GLN A 11 39.38 -31.85 36.52
N LYS A 12 39.67 -33.10 36.91
CA LYS A 12 39.11 -34.31 36.32
C LYS A 12 37.61 -34.30 36.63
N PHE A 13 36.76 -34.25 35.61
CA PHE A 13 35.35 -34.62 35.77
C PHE A 13 35.18 -36.09 35.38
N PRO A 14 34.59 -36.91 36.26
CA PRO A 14 34.50 -38.34 36.09
C PRO A 14 33.48 -38.73 35.01
N ALA A 15 33.80 -39.82 34.33
CA ALA A 15 32.90 -40.56 33.49
C ALA A 15 31.69 -41.09 34.29
N ARG A 16 30.48 -40.66 33.95
CA ARG A 16 29.24 -41.45 34.10
C ARG A 16 28.03 -40.67 33.57
N GLN A 17 27.53 -41.03 32.39
CA GLN A 17 26.16 -41.53 32.29
C GLN A 17 25.92 -42.13 30.90
N ARG A 18 25.71 -43.45 30.91
CA ARG A 18 25.28 -44.27 29.79
C ARG A 18 23.74 -44.29 29.82
N ASN A 19 23.12 -43.91 28.70
CA ASN A 19 21.72 -44.14 28.28
C ASN A 19 20.65 -43.46 29.16
N VAL A 20 19.69 -42.71 28.59
CA VAL A 20 18.48 -43.25 27.94
C VAL A 20 18.04 -42.34 26.78
N LEU A 21 17.74 -42.97 25.65
CA LEU A 21 16.98 -42.43 24.51
C LEU A 21 15.63 -41.87 24.95
N TRP A 22 15.31 -40.62 24.59
CA TRP A 22 13.96 -40.24 24.16
C TRP A 22 14.06 -39.16 23.09
N LEU A 23 13.64 -39.55 21.88
CA LEU A 23 13.34 -38.68 20.75
C LEU A 23 12.17 -37.77 21.15
N ALA A 24 12.40 -36.47 21.32
CA ALA A 24 11.33 -35.49 21.26
C ALA A 24 11.40 -34.84 19.88
N ALA A 25 10.52 -35.32 19.00
CA ALA A 25 10.39 -34.88 17.63
C ALA A 25 10.02 -33.39 17.56
N LEU A 26 10.89 -32.66 16.87
CA LEU A 26 10.65 -31.55 15.97
C LEU A 26 9.16 -31.29 15.63
N GLY A 27 8.60 -30.20 16.15
CA GLY A 27 7.27 -29.71 15.79
C GLY A 27 7.30 -28.21 15.57
N ILE A 28 8.05 -27.74 14.56
CA ILE A 28 7.93 -26.37 14.06
C ILE A 28 6.66 -26.34 13.21
N ALA A 29 5.57 -25.83 13.78
CA ALA A 29 4.37 -25.50 13.02
C ALA A 29 4.72 -24.38 12.03
N LEU A 30 4.90 -24.71 10.75
CA LEU A 30 4.96 -23.75 9.66
C LEU A 30 3.56 -23.20 9.44
N ALA A 31 3.21 -22.12 10.13
CA ALA A 31 2.12 -21.25 9.70
C ALA A 31 2.49 -20.73 8.31
N GLY A 32 1.81 -21.21 7.27
CA GLY A 32 2.02 -20.72 5.91
C GLY A 32 1.59 -19.26 5.78
N PRO A 33 2.27 -18.44 4.96
CA PRO A 33 1.83 -17.08 4.70
C PRO A 33 0.46 -17.11 3.99
N GLY A 34 -0.53 -16.41 4.55
CA GLY A 34 -1.73 -16.03 3.80
C GLY A 34 -1.33 -14.96 2.79
N PHE A 35 -1.51 -15.22 1.50
CA PHE A 35 -1.33 -14.23 0.46
C PHE A 35 -2.62 -13.40 0.39
N ALA A 36 -2.53 -12.11 0.67
CA ALA A 36 -3.58 -11.17 0.28
C ALA A 36 -3.53 -11.08 -1.24
N GLU A 37 -4.66 -11.32 -1.90
CA GLU A 37 -4.74 -11.33 -3.37
C GLU A 37 -5.27 -9.98 -3.83
N THR A 38 -4.42 -9.20 -4.51
CA THR A 38 -4.82 -7.95 -5.16
C THR A 38 -5.08 -8.19 -6.65
N ILE A 39 -6.13 -7.55 -7.15
CA ILE A 39 -6.58 -7.61 -8.54
C ILE A 39 -6.16 -6.31 -9.21
N GLY A 40 -5.34 -6.42 -10.26
CA GLY A 40 -4.92 -5.28 -11.08
C GLY A 40 -6.04 -4.83 -12.02
N GLU A 41 -6.39 -3.55 -11.95
CA GLU A 41 -7.47 -2.95 -12.71
C GLU A 41 -6.95 -1.92 -13.74
N PRO A 42 -7.55 -1.83 -14.93
CA PRO A 42 -7.03 -0.98 -16.02
C PRO A 42 -7.32 0.51 -15.83
N VAL A 43 -8.23 0.90 -14.92
CA VAL A 43 -8.66 2.28 -14.76
C VAL A 43 -8.72 2.68 -13.28
N ALA A 44 -8.07 3.78 -12.93
CA ALA A 44 -8.23 4.44 -11.63
C ALA A 44 -9.30 5.52 -11.71
N LEU A 45 -10.25 5.51 -10.77
CA LEU A 45 -11.13 6.65 -10.54
C LEU A 45 -10.43 7.62 -9.56
N LEU A 46 -10.16 8.83 -10.02
CA LEU A 46 -9.51 9.87 -9.22
C LEU A 46 -10.49 11.00 -8.90
N GLN A 47 -10.23 11.70 -7.81
CA GLN A 47 -10.87 12.95 -7.44
C GLN A 47 -9.83 14.07 -7.41
N GLY A 48 -10.11 15.15 -8.12
CA GLY A 48 -9.34 16.39 -8.07
C GLY A 48 -10.13 17.51 -7.39
N LEU A 49 -9.52 18.18 -6.40
CA LEU A 49 -10.01 19.43 -5.81
C LEU A 49 -9.12 20.57 -6.29
N ASP A 50 -9.73 21.62 -6.83
CA ASP A 50 -9.09 22.92 -7.02
C ASP A 50 -9.40 23.80 -5.79
N LYS A 51 -8.37 24.09 -4.99
CA LYS A 51 -8.46 24.87 -3.75
C LYS A 51 -8.81 26.34 -4.00
N ILE A 52 -8.52 26.87 -5.19
CA ILE A 52 -8.78 28.27 -5.56
C ILE A 52 -10.25 28.44 -5.93
N THR A 53 -10.80 27.52 -6.72
CA THR A 53 -12.21 27.59 -7.16
C THR A 53 -13.17 26.80 -6.26
N ALA A 54 -12.64 26.06 -5.29
CA ALA A 54 -13.37 25.12 -4.44
C ALA A 54 -14.17 24.07 -5.24
N ARG A 55 -13.73 23.73 -6.46
CA ARG A 55 -14.40 22.75 -7.31
C ARG A 55 -13.79 21.37 -7.16
N VAL A 56 -14.66 20.40 -6.86
CA VAL A 56 -14.31 18.97 -6.83
C VAL A 56 -14.80 18.33 -8.12
N SER A 57 -13.93 17.57 -8.77
CA SER A 57 -14.25 16.79 -9.97
C SER A 57 -13.77 15.36 -9.82
N LYS A 58 -14.49 14.42 -10.44
CA LYS A 58 -14.09 13.02 -10.52
C LYS A 58 -13.80 12.71 -11.98
N PHE A 59 -12.71 12.01 -12.23
CA PHE A 59 -12.30 11.64 -13.59
C PHE A 59 -11.62 10.28 -13.59
N GLU A 60 -11.77 9.57 -14.69
CA GLU A 60 -11.15 8.26 -14.89
C GLU A 60 -9.77 8.43 -15.53
N ALA A 61 -8.79 7.73 -14.99
CA ALA A 61 -7.41 7.74 -15.43
C ALA A 61 -7.00 6.32 -15.81
N PRO A 62 -6.92 6.00 -17.12
CA PRO A 62 -6.45 4.71 -17.59
C PRO A 62 -4.98 4.48 -17.22
N VAL A 63 -4.66 3.26 -16.78
CA VAL A 63 -3.28 2.87 -16.45
C VAL A 63 -2.37 3.06 -17.66
N GLY A 64 -1.21 3.66 -17.43
CA GLY A 64 -0.18 3.91 -18.45
C GLY A 64 -0.39 5.19 -19.26
N THR A 65 -1.59 5.78 -19.27
CA THR A 65 -1.93 6.97 -20.07
C THR A 65 -2.02 8.21 -19.19
N PRO A 66 -1.30 9.31 -19.52
CA PRO A 66 -1.41 10.54 -18.75
C PRO A 66 -2.74 11.25 -18.99
N VAL A 67 -3.40 11.67 -17.92
CA VAL A 67 -4.59 12.53 -17.94
C VAL A 67 -4.26 13.90 -17.36
N ARG A 68 -5.05 14.92 -17.69
CA ARG A 68 -4.82 16.29 -17.22
C ARG A 68 -5.89 16.74 -16.23
N PHE A 69 -5.45 17.45 -15.20
CA PHE A 69 -6.30 18.16 -14.26
C PHE A 69 -5.65 19.51 -13.91
N GLY A 70 -6.23 20.63 -14.37
CA GLY A 70 -5.59 21.94 -14.24
C GLY A 70 -4.25 21.99 -14.98
N ASN A 71 -3.18 22.36 -14.28
CA ASN A 71 -1.81 22.31 -14.78
C ASN A 71 -1.08 20.98 -14.46
N LEU A 72 -1.77 19.99 -13.88
CA LEU A 72 -1.17 18.70 -13.54
C LEU A 72 -1.32 17.70 -14.69
N SER A 73 -0.25 16.95 -14.95
CA SER A 73 -0.23 15.73 -15.75
C SER A 73 -0.12 14.53 -14.82
N ILE A 74 -1.20 13.76 -14.74
CA ILE A 74 -1.32 12.62 -13.81
C ILE A 74 -1.19 11.34 -14.61
N ARG A 75 -0.23 10.49 -14.25
CA ARG A 75 -0.01 9.18 -14.86
C ARG A 75 -0.16 8.08 -13.81
N VAL A 76 -1.16 7.23 -14.01
CA VAL A 76 -1.33 6.00 -13.21
C VAL A 76 -0.37 4.94 -13.76
N ARG A 77 0.48 4.37 -12.90
CA ARG A 77 1.38 3.27 -13.28
C ARG A 77 0.78 1.92 -12.93
N ASP A 78 0.07 1.85 -11.82
CA ASP A 78 -0.59 0.66 -11.32
C ASP A 78 -1.87 1.02 -10.57
N CYS A 79 -2.85 0.12 -10.59
CA CYS A 79 -4.13 0.26 -9.87
C CYS A 79 -4.52 -1.12 -9.36
N GLU A 80 -4.49 -1.30 -8.05
CA GLU A 80 -4.78 -2.55 -7.37
C GLU A 80 -6.04 -2.43 -6.54
N LYS A 81 -6.85 -3.49 -6.56
CA LYS A 81 -8.05 -3.62 -5.73
C LYS A 81 -7.99 -4.92 -4.96
N ASN A 82 -8.34 -4.89 -3.67
CA ASN A 82 -8.40 -6.12 -2.89
C ASN A 82 -9.48 -7.07 -3.41
N SER A 83 -9.21 -8.36 -3.28
CA SER A 83 -10.19 -9.42 -3.47
C SER A 83 -11.43 -9.20 -2.57
N PRO A 84 -12.64 -9.61 -3.00
CA PRO A 84 -13.86 -9.44 -2.20
C PRO A 84 -13.86 -10.17 -0.84
N GLU A 85 -12.98 -11.15 -0.65
CA GLU A 85 -12.82 -11.87 0.64
C GLU A 85 -11.99 -11.06 1.66
N ASP A 86 -11.20 -10.10 1.19
CA ASP A 86 -10.36 -9.22 2.01
C ASP A 86 -11.07 -7.89 2.32
N PRO A 87 -10.60 -7.10 3.31
CA PRO A 87 -11.12 -5.77 3.54
C PRO A 87 -11.06 -4.91 2.26
N PRO A 88 -12.14 -4.15 1.94
CA PRO A 88 -12.22 -3.43 0.68
C PRO A 88 -11.23 -2.27 0.65
N GLU A 89 -10.21 -2.42 -0.20
CA GLU A 89 -9.19 -1.40 -0.43
C GLU A 89 -8.92 -1.24 -1.92
N SER A 90 -8.53 -0.03 -2.31
CA SER A 90 -8.02 0.25 -3.64
C SER A 90 -6.81 1.16 -3.50
N ALA A 91 -5.72 0.80 -4.16
CA ALA A 91 -4.46 1.52 -4.12
C ALA A 91 -3.97 1.76 -5.54
N ALA A 92 -3.47 2.96 -5.84
CA ALA A 92 -2.89 3.25 -7.14
C ALA A 92 -1.53 3.90 -7.00
N PHE A 93 -0.58 3.47 -7.82
CA PHE A 93 0.71 4.15 -7.93
C PHE A 93 0.59 5.27 -8.95
N LEU A 94 0.76 6.51 -8.49
CA LEU A 94 0.61 7.71 -9.29
C LEU A 94 1.95 8.42 -9.44
N GLU A 95 2.19 8.91 -10.65
CA GLU A 95 3.20 9.91 -10.95
C GLU A 95 2.49 11.19 -11.39
N ILE A 96 2.73 12.30 -10.70
CA ILE A 96 2.07 13.57 -10.99
C ILE A 96 3.14 14.62 -11.26
N ASP A 97 3.06 15.19 -12.45
CA ASP A 97 3.96 16.24 -12.92
C ASP A 97 3.18 17.56 -13.05
N GLU A 98 3.73 18.65 -12.53
CA GLU A 98 3.22 19.99 -12.73
C GLU A 98 3.79 20.59 -14.02
N LEU A 99 2.90 21.09 -14.87
CA LEU A 99 3.21 21.67 -16.17
C LEU A 99 3.32 23.18 -16.07
N HIS A 100 4.50 23.70 -16.41
CA HIS A 100 4.77 25.13 -16.49
C HIS A 100 4.94 25.55 -17.96
N PRO A 101 4.23 26.60 -18.44
CA PRO A 101 4.38 27.04 -19.82
C PRO A 101 5.81 27.48 -20.13
N GLY A 102 6.44 26.85 -21.12
CA GLY A 102 7.79 27.19 -21.56
C GLY A 102 8.92 26.61 -20.69
N GLU A 103 8.60 25.82 -19.68
CA GLU A 103 9.56 25.17 -18.79
C GLU A 103 9.41 23.64 -18.82
N ALA A 104 10.39 22.93 -18.23
CA ALA A 104 10.29 21.49 -18.05
C ALA A 104 9.23 21.16 -16.98
N SER A 105 8.55 20.02 -17.14
CA SER A 105 7.60 19.54 -16.15
C SER A 105 8.31 19.16 -14.84
N LEU A 106 7.72 19.50 -13.70
CA LEU A 106 8.25 19.19 -12.38
C LEU A 106 7.48 18.05 -11.73
N ARG A 107 8.16 16.98 -11.31
CA ARG A 107 7.54 15.90 -10.53
C ARG A 107 7.13 16.40 -9.15
N VAL A 108 5.84 16.51 -8.90
CA VAL A 108 5.28 16.97 -7.60
C VAL A 108 4.83 15.81 -6.70
N PHE A 109 4.54 14.64 -7.28
CA PHE A 109 4.22 13.44 -6.49
C PHE A 109 4.61 12.16 -7.22
N SER A 110 5.11 11.18 -6.47
CA SER A 110 5.38 9.83 -6.95
C SER A 110 5.19 8.85 -5.81
N GLY A 111 4.15 8.03 -5.86
CA GLY A 111 3.89 7.11 -4.75
C GLY A 111 2.56 6.38 -4.85
N TRP A 112 2.34 5.50 -3.87
CA TRP A 112 1.10 4.76 -3.69
C TRP A 112 0.10 5.59 -2.92
N MET A 113 -1.11 5.72 -3.46
CA MET A 113 -2.22 6.43 -2.84
C MET A 113 -3.38 5.46 -2.57
N PHE A 114 -3.99 5.56 -1.39
CA PHE A 114 -4.98 4.61 -0.89
C PHE A 114 -6.37 5.23 -0.81
N ALA A 115 -7.38 4.54 -1.34
CA ALA A 115 -8.76 5.03 -1.39
C ALA A 115 -9.42 5.16 -0.01
N SER A 116 -9.16 4.22 0.91
CA SER A 116 -9.72 4.28 2.28
C SER A 116 -9.07 5.33 3.16
N SER A 117 -7.80 5.62 2.89
CA SER A 117 -6.95 6.43 3.76
C SER A 117 -6.13 7.44 2.96
N PRO A 118 -6.76 8.42 2.28
CA PRO A 118 -6.04 9.37 1.42
C PRO A 118 -4.98 10.17 2.18
N ALA A 119 -5.23 10.47 3.46
CA ALA A 119 -4.31 11.21 4.31
C ALA A 119 -2.93 10.54 4.50
N LEU A 120 -2.79 9.24 4.19
CA LEU A 120 -1.50 8.54 4.29
C LEU A 120 -0.56 8.86 3.13
N SER A 121 -1.10 9.21 1.96
CA SER A 121 -0.29 9.48 0.77
C SER A 121 -1.07 10.25 -0.30
N ALA A 122 -1.61 11.40 0.08
CA ALA A 122 -2.26 12.33 -0.83
C ALA A 122 -1.22 13.22 -1.53
N LEU A 123 -1.57 13.75 -2.70
CA LEU A 123 -0.86 14.89 -3.27
C LEU A 123 -1.21 16.14 -2.45
N GLU A 124 -0.24 16.69 -1.73
CA GLU A 124 -0.34 17.97 -1.04
C GLU A 124 0.24 19.08 -1.91
N HIS A 125 -0.53 19.56 -2.88
CA HIS A 125 -0.13 20.67 -3.76
C HIS A 125 -0.82 21.99 -3.33
N PRO A 126 -0.18 23.18 -3.48
CA PRO A 126 -0.75 24.44 -2.98
C PRO A 126 -2.12 24.81 -3.60
N ILE A 127 -2.35 24.40 -4.85
CA ILE A 127 -3.55 24.75 -5.62
C ILE A 127 -4.50 23.56 -5.79
N TYR A 128 -3.98 22.34 -5.83
CA TYR A 128 -4.73 21.15 -6.21
C TYR A 128 -4.57 20.06 -5.17
N ASP A 129 -5.61 19.27 -4.92
CA ASP A 129 -5.49 17.97 -4.25
C ASP A 129 -5.95 16.87 -5.19
N VAL A 130 -5.24 15.76 -5.20
CA VAL A 130 -5.60 14.57 -5.98
C VAL A 130 -5.65 13.38 -5.05
N ASN A 131 -6.79 12.66 -5.08
CA ASN A 131 -7.05 11.48 -4.28
C ASN A 131 -7.55 10.31 -5.15
N VAL A 132 -7.13 9.09 -4.84
CA VAL A 132 -7.69 7.86 -5.42
C VAL A 132 -9.04 7.58 -4.77
N LEU A 133 -10.04 7.22 -5.56
CA LEU A 133 -11.36 6.80 -5.06
C LEU A 133 -11.59 5.30 -5.22
N ASP A 134 -11.18 4.72 -6.34
CA ASP A 134 -11.44 3.31 -6.67
C ASP A 134 -10.56 2.85 -7.84
N CYS A 135 -10.34 1.54 -7.93
CA CYS A 135 -9.78 0.86 -9.09
C CYS A 135 -10.90 0.03 -9.76
N ARG A 136 -11.09 0.18 -11.07
CA ARG A 136 -12.20 -0.47 -11.80
C ARG A 136 -11.82 -0.97 -13.18
N THR A 137 -12.62 -1.91 -13.67
CA THR A 137 -12.57 -2.34 -15.07
C THR A 137 -13.08 -1.22 -15.98
N ALA A 138 -12.60 -1.19 -17.22
CA ALA A 138 -12.93 -0.16 -18.22
C ALA A 138 -14.42 -0.10 -18.64
N SER A 139 -15.28 -0.94 -18.05
CA SER A 139 -16.73 -0.97 -18.30
C SER A 139 -17.43 -0.52 -17.02
N GLY A 140 -17.68 0.78 -16.90
CA GLY A 140 -18.29 1.41 -15.72
C GLY A 140 -19.67 0.85 -15.36
N SER A 141 -19.71 -0.27 -14.64
CA SER A 141 -20.84 -0.59 -13.79
C SER A 141 -20.60 0.13 -12.46
N PRO A 142 -21.48 1.05 -12.02
CA PRO A 142 -21.37 1.62 -10.69
C PRO A 142 -21.33 0.49 -9.65
N PRO A 143 -20.46 0.56 -8.62
CA PRO A 143 -20.48 -0.44 -7.56
C PRO A 143 -21.88 -0.45 -6.95
N ALA A 144 -22.46 -1.65 -6.88
CA ALA A 144 -23.75 -1.89 -6.30
C ALA A 144 -23.87 -1.15 -4.96
N SER A 145 -24.82 -0.21 -4.90
CA SER A 145 -25.27 0.42 -3.67
C SER A 145 -25.58 -0.67 -2.64
N SER A 146 -24.87 -0.68 -1.52
CA SER A 146 -25.27 -1.45 -0.34
C SER A 146 -24.88 -0.63 0.89
N GLY A 147 -25.87 0.05 1.48
CA GLY A 147 -25.67 0.85 2.69
C GLY A 147 -26.73 1.91 3.00
N LYS A 148 -28.02 1.53 3.01
CA LYS A 148 -29.10 2.04 3.89
C LYS A 148 -29.15 3.56 4.23
N VAL A 149 -30.00 4.31 3.52
CA VAL A 149 -30.59 5.55 4.07
C VAL A 149 -31.75 5.15 4.97
N GLU A 150 -31.58 5.28 6.28
CA GLU A 150 -32.62 5.04 7.28
C GLU A 150 -33.57 6.24 7.33
N GLU A 151 -34.81 6.00 6.91
CA GLU A 151 -35.93 6.93 6.95
C GLU A 151 -36.35 7.17 8.41
N LYS A 152 -35.95 8.31 8.99
CA LYS A 152 -36.46 8.73 10.29
C LYS A 152 -37.83 9.38 10.09
N THR A 153 -38.86 8.54 10.22
CA THR A 153 -40.27 8.90 10.43
C THR A 153 -40.41 10.07 11.40
N ALA A 154 -41.01 11.17 10.93
CA ALA A 154 -41.58 12.19 11.78
C ALA A 154 -43.01 11.78 12.15
N ARG A 155 -43.28 11.66 13.45
CA ARG A 155 -44.62 11.76 14.03
C ARG A 155 -44.52 12.41 15.40
#